data_AF-A0A9N7MHH4-F1
#
_entry.id   AF-A0A9N7MHH4-F1
#
_cell.length_a   1.000
_cell.length_b   1.000
_cell.length_c   1.000
_cell.angle_alpha   90.00
_cell.angle_beta   90.00
_cell.angle_gamma   90.00
#
_symmetry.space_group_name_H-M   'P 1'
#
loop_
_entity.id
_entity.type
_entity.pdbx_description
1 polymer ?
#
loop_
_entity_poly.entity_id
_entity_poly.type
_entity_poly.pdbx_seq_one_letter_code
_entity_poly.pdbx_strand_id
1 'polypeptide(L)'
;MGIAESNMDNLVEFSKLIEEHKQKLLSDQEGGSSKKDQEKMFDSFVGLSAPKEVDVHPPAQSKNKGSGKRMKSNKENSIAASQKKRRICKTCGERAGHNARTCPKKGDMCISTVHD
;
A
#
# COMPACT_ATOMS: atom_id res chain seq x y z
N MET A 1 -49.36 73.50 -5.19
CA MET A 1 -47.90 73.68 -5.29
C MET A 1 -47.27 72.39 -4.78
N GLY A 2 -46.63 71.60 -5.64
CA GLY A 2 -46.25 70.21 -5.36
C GLY A 2 -45.06 70.10 -4.40
N ILE A 3 -45.22 69.28 -3.35
CA ILE A 3 -44.19 68.95 -2.36
C ILE A 3 -43.34 67.83 -2.97
N ALA A 4 -42.38 68.18 -3.81
CA ALA A 4 -41.45 67.22 -4.40
C ALA A 4 -40.02 67.77 -4.37
N GLU A 5 -39.60 68.26 -3.23
CA GLU A 5 -38.18 68.40 -2.92
C GLU A 5 -37.75 67.12 -2.20
N SER A 6 -37.69 66.04 -2.99
CA SER A 6 -37.18 64.76 -2.52
C SER A 6 -35.73 64.94 -2.13
N ASN A 7 -35.48 64.78 -0.84
CA ASN A 7 -34.23 64.92 -0.11
C ASN A 7 -33.04 64.27 -0.85
N MET A 8 -32.35 65.06 -1.68
CA MET A 8 -31.18 64.63 -2.45
C MET A 8 -30.03 64.23 -1.52
N ASP A 9 -29.93 64.84 -0.34
CA ASP A 9 -28.88 64.54 0.63
C ASP A 9 -29.01 63.10 1.15
N ASN A 10 -30.23 62.65 1.46
CA ASN A 10 -30.50 61.26 1.83
C ASN A 10 -30.15 60.29 0.69
N LEU A 11 -30.39 60.67 -0.57
CA LEU A 11 -30.07 59.84 -1.73
C LEU A 11 -28.54 59.71 -1.89
N VAL A 12 -27.82 60.81 -1.69
CA VAL A 12 -26.35 60.84 -1.72
C VAL A 12 -25.78 60.01 -0.57
N GLU A 13 -26.32 60.14 0.64
CA GLU A 13 -25.92 59.34 1.80
C GLU A 13 -26.17 57.86 1.57
N PHE A 14 -27.34 57.50 1.03
CA PHE A 14 -27.68 56.12 0.69
C PHE A 14 -26.75 55.54 -0.37
N SER A 15 -26.39 56.32 -1.40
CA SER A 15 -25.46 55.89 -2.43
C SER A 15 -24.05 55.60 -1.89
N LYS A 16 -23.58 56.41 -0.92
CA LYS A 16 -22.30 56.17 -0.24
C LYS A 16 -22.33 54.88 0.58
N LEU A 17 -23.42 54.67 1.32
CA LEU A 17 -23.65 53.46 2.11
C LEU A 17 -23.65 52.19 1.25
N ILE A 18 -24.26 52.25 0.06
CA ILE A 18 -24.24 51.15 -0.91
C ILE A 18 -22.81 50.85 -1.37
N GLU A 19 -22.02 51.86 -1.71
CA GLU A 19 -20.65 51.67 -2.19
C GLU A 19 -19.73 51.13 -1.07
N GLU A 20 -19.90 51.59 0.16
CA GLU A 20 -19.21 51.05 1.34
C GLU A 20 -19.56 49.58 1.60
N HIS A 21 -20.85 49.23 1.56
CA HIS A 21 -21.28 47.84 1.71
C HIS A 21 -20.74 46.94 0.59
N LYS A 22 -20.69 47.44 -0.64
CA LYS A 22 -20.12 46.74 -1.79
C LYS A 22 -18.62 46.47 -1.60
N GLN A 23 -17.85 47.45 -1.11
CA GLN A 23 -16.44 47.28 -0.79
C GLN A 23 -16.23 46.19 0.27
N LYS A 24 -17.05 46.18 1.33
CA LYS A 24 -16.99 45.18 2.40
C LYS A 24 -17.29 43.75 1.93
N LEU A 25 -18.28 43.59 1.05
CA LEU A 25 -18.60 42.28 0.47
C LEU A 25 -17.48 41.76 -0.44
N LEU A 26 -16.82 42.65 -1.20
CA LEU A 26 -15.67 42.28 -2.04
C LEU A 26 -14.47 41.85 -1.19
N SER A 27 -14.19 42.50 -0.06
CA SER A 27 -13.10 42.08 0.84
C SER A 27 -13.36 40.75 1.52
N ASP A 28 -14.62 40.42 1.84
CA ASP A 28 -14.98 39.14 2.44
C ASP A 28 -14.98 37.99 1.41
N GLN A 29 -15.16 38.30 0.12
CA GLN A 29 -15.17 37.34 -0.98
C GLN A 29 -13.74 36.89 -1.41
N GLU A 30 -12.72 37.68 -1.07
CA GLU A 30 -11.29 37.29 -1.19
C GLU A 30 -10.92 36.18 -0.18
N GLY A 31 -11.83 35.84 0.75
CA GLY A 31 -11.71 34.72 1.68
C GLY A 31 -11.96 33.33 1.08
N GLY A 32 -12.20 33.24 -0.24
CA GLY A 32 -12.08 31.97 -0.96
C GLY A 32 -10.61 31.61 -1.06
N SER A 33 -10.09 30.79 -0.12
CA SER A 33 -8.67 30.39 -0.10
C SER A 33 -8.21 30.03 -1.50
N SER A 34 -7.21 30.74 -2.02
CA SER A 34 -6.66 30.41 -3.33
C SER A 34 -6.22 28.94 -3.31
N LYS A 35 -6.24 28.25 -4.46
CA LYS A 35 -5.75 26.85 -4.54
C LYS A 35 -4.36 26.69 -3.90
N LYS A 36 -3.52 27.71 -3.99
CA LYS A 36 -2.19 27.79 -3.37
C LYS A 36 -2.24 27.86 -1.83
N ASP A 37 -3.24 28.53 -1.26
CA ASP A 37 -3.40 28.64 0.19
C ASP A 37 -3.94 27.32 0.76
N GLN A 38 -4.83 26.66 0.02
CA GLN A 38 -5.29 25.32 0.35
C GLN A 38 -4.16 24.29 0.28
N GLU A 39 -3.33 24.34 -0.76
CA GLU A 39 -2.16 23.46 -0.92
C GLU A 39 -1.16 23.64 0.24
N LYS A 40 -0.84 24.88 0.61
CA LYS A 40 0.01 25.16 1.79
C LYS A 40 -0.58 24.63 3.09
N MET A 41 -1.90 24.67 3.27
CA MET A 41 -2.56 24.10 4.44
C MET A 41 -2.41 22.58 4.50
N PHE A 42 -2.54 21.90 3.35
CA PHE A 42 -2.30 20.46 3.26
C PHE A 42 -0.84 20.11 3.51
N ASP A 43 0.09 20.84 2.91
CA ASP A 43 1.52 20.64 3.10
C ASP A 43 1.92 20.82 4.57
N SER A 44 1.36 21.81 5.25
CA SER A 44 1.59 22.04 6.67
C SER A 44 0.98 20.96 7.56
N PHE A 45 -0.17 20.40 7.19
CA PHE A 45 -0.86 19.37 7.97
C PHE A 45 -0.22 17.98 7.80
N VAL A 46 0.11 17.62 6.57
CA VAL A 46 0.73 16.33 6.22
C VAL A 46 2.25 16.36 6.42
N GLY A 47 2.85 17.55 6.39
CA GLY A 47 4.30 17.76 6.50
C GLY A 47 5.08 17.44 5.20
N LEU A 48 4.36 17.22 4.10
CA LEU A 48 4.93 16.82 2.81
C LEU A 48 4.26 17.60 1.69
N SER A 49 5.07 18.17 0.78
CA SER A 49 4.57 18.79 -0.44
C SER A 49 4.25 17.76 -1.50
N ALA A 50 3.20 18.00 -2.29
CA ALA A 50 2.85 17.14 -3.41
C ALA A 50 4.02 17.02 -4.43
N PRO A 51 4.33 15.81 -4.93
CA PRO A 51 5.34 15.63 -5.97
C PRO A 51 4.86 16.22 -7.30
N LYS A 52 5.80 16.76 -8.09
CA LYS A 52 5.52 17.37 -9.40
C LYS A 52 5.05 16.35 -10.44
N GLU A 53 5.45 15.10 -10.29
CA GLU A 53 5.15 14.00 -11.21
C GLU A 53 4.78 12.76 -10.38
N VAL A 54 3.68 12.11 -10.76
CA VAL A 54 3.16 10.91 -10.11
C VAL A 54 3.08 9.81 -11.16
N ASP A 55 3.87 8.76 -10.99
CA ASP A 55 3.82 7.59 -11.86
C ASP A 55 2.91 6.51 -11.25
N VAL A 56 1.69 6.40 -11.79
CA VAL A 56 0.67 5.47 -11.31
C VAL A 56 0.79 4.15 -12.06
N HIS A 57 1.30 3.14 -11.37
CA HIS A 57 1.36 1.78 -11.90
C HIS A 57 0.03 1.04 -11.67
N PRO A 58 -0.39 0.16 -12.60
CA PRO A 58 -1.48 -0.78 -12.33
C PRO A 58 -1.19 -1.60 -11.06
N PRO A 59 -2.21 -1.90 -10.24
CA PRO A 59 -2.01 -2.75 -9.06
C PRO A 59 -1.50 -4.13 -9.49
N ALA A 60 -0.64 -4.72 -8.67
CA ALA A 60 -0.14 -6.06 -8.92
C ALA A 60 -1.32 -7.04 -9.09
N GLN A 61 -1.30 -7.80 -10.19
CA GLN A 61 -2.38 -8.74 -10.48
C GLN A 61 -2.47 -9.79 -9.36
N SER A 62 -3.59 -9.78 -8.63
CA SER A 62 -3.86 -10.79 -7.60
C SER A 62 -4.19 -12.13 -8.25
N LYS A 63 -3.61 -13.21 -7.71
CA LYS A 63 -3.93 -14.60 -8.09
C LYS A 63 -5.14 -15.08 -7.28
N ASN A 64 -6.30 -14.50 -7.56
CA ASN A 64 -7.56 -14.81 -6.86
C ASN A 64 -8.14 -16.19 -7.24
N LYS A 65 -7.89 -16.64 -8.47
CA LYS A 65 -8.12 -18.01 -8.89
C LYS A 65 -6.92 -18.80 -8.40
N GLY A 66 -7.10 -19.62 -7.37
CA GLY A 66 -6.09 -20.55 -6.87
C GLY A 66 -5.45 -21.35 -8.02
N SER A 67 -4.41 -22.14 -7.76
CA SER A 67 -3.51 -22.69 -8.81
C SER A 67 -4.14 -23.46 -9.99
N GLY A 68 -5.46 -23.67 -10.04
CA GLY A 68 -6.18 -24.45 -11.04
C GLY A 68 -5.95 -25.95 -10.87
N LYS A 69 -4.98 -26.33 -10.03
CA LYS A 69 -4.69 -27.71 -9.68
C LYS A 69 -5.72 -28.20 -8.68
N ARG A 70 -6.23 -29.41 -8.95
CA ARG A 70 -7.06 -30.15 -8.01
C ARG A 70 -6.29 -30.38 -6.70
N MET A 71 -6.92 -30.11 -5.57
CA MET A 71 -6.41 -30.51 -4.26
C MET A 71 -6.51 -32.04 -4.11
N LYS A 72 -5.40 -32.68 -3.74
CA LYS A 72 -5.36 -34.12 -3.46
C LYS A 72 -5.90 -34.39 -2.06
N SER A 73 -6.67 -35.46 -1.91
CA SER A 73 -7.10 -35.96 -0.60
C SER A 73 -5.91 -36.50 0.21
N ASN A 74 -6.09 -36.62 1.53
CA ASN A 74 -5.10 -37.25 2.41
C ASN A 74 -4.79 -38.68 1.96
N LYS A 75 -5.80 -39.44 1.52
CA LYS A 75 -5.64 -40.80 0.99
C LYS A 75 -4.72 -40.80 -0.25
N GLU A 76 -4.95 -39.91 -1.21
CA GLU A 76 -4.13 -39.81 -2.42
C GLU A 76 -2.68 -39.40 -2.10
N ASN A 77 -2.49 -38.48 -1.16
CA ASN A 77 -1.15 -38.08 -0.72
C ASN A 77 -0.42 -39.24 -0.04
N SER A 78 -1.10 -40.01 0.82
CA SER A 78 -0.52 -41.18 1.48
C SER A 78 -0.16 -42.29 0.49
N ILE A 79 -1.01 -42.56 -0.50
CA ILE A 79 -0.70 -43.54 -1.56
C ILE A 79 0.52 -43.09 -2.37
N ALA A 80 0.55 -41.83 -2.81
CA ALA A 80 1.67 -41.29 -3.56
C ALA A 80 2.97 -41.26 -2.74
N ALA A 81 2.90 -41.02 -1.43
CA ALA A 81 4.05 -41.07 -0.54
C ALA A 81 4.56 -42.50 -0.34
N SER A 82 3.66 -43.48 -0.21
CA SER A 82 4.00 -44.90 -0.08
C SER A 82 4.73 -45.44 -1.32
N GLN A 83 4.34 -44.98 -2.51
CA GLN A 83 4.99 -45.38 -3.77
C GLN A 83 6.38 -44.77 -3.97
N LYS A 84 6.75 -43.71 -3.22
CA LYS A 84 8.08 -43.10 -3.34
C LYS A 84 9.12 -44.01 -2.70
N LYS A 85 10.13 -44.39 -3.48
CA LYS A 85 11.31 -45.09 -2.97
C LYS A 85 11.99 -44.22 -1.91
N ARG A 86 12.18 -44.77 -0.70
CA ARG A 86 12.96 -44.10 0.35
C ARG A 86 14.39 -43.84 -0.13
N ARG A 87 14.97 -42.73 0.32
CA ARG A 87 16.35 -42.37 -0.02
C ARG A 87 17.33 -43.41 0.54
N ILE A 88 18.36 -43.72 -0.23
CA ILE A 88 19.49 -44.56 0.20
C ILE A 88 20.52 -43.67 0.91
N CYS A 89 21.01 -44.10 2.06
CA CYS A 89 22.09 -43.43 2.77
C CYS A 89 23.41 -43.60 1.99
N LYS A 90 24.13 -42.50 1.72
CA LYS A 90 25.42 -42.58 1.00
C LYS A 90 26.54 -43.22 1.84
N THR A 91 26.43 -43.20 3.16
CA THR A 91 27.45 -43.72 4.08
C THR A 91 27.36 -45.23 4.24
N CYS A 92 26.16 -45.78 4.43
CA CYS A 92 25.97 -47.22 4.67
C CYS A 92 25.22 -47.98 3.57
N GLY A 93 24.72 -47.30 2.54
CA GLY A 93 23.98 -47.95 1.44
C GLY A 93 22.56 -48.40 1.79
N GLU A 94 22.08 -48.17 3.01
CA GLU A 94 20.76 -48.66 3.45
C GLU A 94 19.63 -47.66 3.17
N ARG A 95 18.42 -48.20 2.96
CA ARG A 95 17.18 -47.45 2.79
C ARG A 95 16.44 -47.28 4.13
N ALA A 96 17.14 -46.79 5.14
CA ALA A 96 16.73 -46.83 6.55
C ALA A 96 16.18 -45.50 7.11
N GLY A 97 15.81 -44.53 6.26
CA GLY A 97 15.18 -43.28 6.70
C GLY A 97 16.12 -42.24 7.32
N HIS A 98 17.43 -42.50 7.33
CA HIS A 98 18.47 -41.55 7.70
C HIS A 98 19.26 -41.11 6.46
N ASN A 99 20.05 -40.03 6.58
CA ASN A 99 20.96 -39.57 5.53
C ASN A 99 22.43 -39.72 5.98
N ALA A 100 23.38 -39.38 5.12
CA ALA A 100 24.81 -39.53 5.43
C ALA A 100 25.27 -38.71 6.66
N ARG A 101 24.62 -37.58 6.95
CA ARG A 101 24.94 -36.73 8.10
C ARG A 101 24.44 -37.32 9.41
N THR A 102 23.31 -38.01 9.37
CA THR A 102 22.66 -38.66 10.51
C THR A 102 22.84 -40.18 10.51
N CYS A 103 23.80 -40.69 9.74
CA CYS A 103 24.01 -42.13 9.63
C CYS A 103 24.62 -42.65 10.95
N PRO A 104 23.99 -43.64 11.61
CA PRO A 104 24.51 -44.20 12.85
C PRO A 104 25.86 -44.91 12.62
N LYS A 105 26.04 -45.53 11.44
CA LYS A 105 27.28 -46.21 11.04
C LYS A 105 28.41 -45.26 10.63
N LYS A 106 28.25 -43.94 10.81
CA LYS A 106 29.28 -42.96 10.46
C LYS A 106 30.53 -43.08 11.34
N GLY A 107 30.38 -43.56 12.58
CA GLY A 107 31.49 -43.79 13.51
C GLY A 107 32.22 -45.12 13.30
N ASP A 108 31.57 -46.11 12.68
CA ASP A 108 32.11 -47.47 12.58
C ASP A 108 33.07 -47.65 11.39
N MET A 109 33.14 -46.68 10.46
CA MET A 109 33.94 -46.77 9.23
C MET A 109 35.38 -46.26 9.34
N CYS A 110 35.85 -45.78 10.50
CA CYS A 110 37.20 -45.22 10.65
C CYS A 110 38.26 -46.15 11.25
N ILE A 111 38.02 -47.46 11.35
CA ILE A 111 39.03 -48.41 11.84
C ILE A 111 39.24 -49.56 10.84
N SER A 112 39.87 -49.23 9.72
CA SER A 112 40.58 -50.23 8.91
C SER A 112 41.87 -49.58 8.44
N THR A 113 42.82 -49.61 9.37
CA THR A 113 44.23 -49.30 9.21
C THR A 113 44.77 -49.79 7.87
N VAL A 114 45.41 -48.86 7.15
CA VAL A 114 46.41 -49.17 6.12
C VAL A 114 47.47 -50.05 6.79
N HIS A 115 47.71 -51.25 6.29
CA HIS A 115 48.91 -52.03 6.58
C HIS A 115 49.58 -52.38 5.25
N ASP A 116 50.84 -51.96 5.16
CA ASP A 116 51.90 -52.22 4.17
C ASP A 116 51.52 -52.36 2.68
#